data_AF-A0A8F2DF85-F1
#
_entry.id   AF-A0A8F2DF85-F1
#
_cell.length_a   1.000
_cell.length_b   1.000
_cell.length_c   1.000
_cell.angle_alpha   90.00
_cell.angle_beta   90.00
_cell.angle_gamma   90.00
#
_symmetry.space_group_name_H-M   'P 1'
#
loop_
_entity.id
_entity.type
_entity.pdbx_description
1 polymer ?
#
loop_
_entity_poly.entity_id
_entity_poly.type
_entity_poly.pdbx_seq_one_letter_code
_entity_poly.pdbx_strand_id
1 'polypeptide(L)'
;GYEIKGTISSHFHSDSTGGIEWLNSQSIPTYASELTNELLKKSGKVQAKYSFSGVSYWLVKNKIEVFYPGPGHTQDNLVVWLPESEILFGGCFIKPHGLGNLGDANLEAWPKSAKILMSKYGKAKLVVS
;
A
#
# COMPACT_ATOMS: atom_id res chain seq x y z
N GLY A 1 -21.06 16.75 7.97
CA GLY A 1 -20.49 15.96 6.87
C GLY A 1 -19.04 15.63 7.18
N TYR A 2 -18.45 14.66 6.48
CA TYR A 2 -17.02 14.34 6.61
C TYR A 2 -16.19 15.15 5.61
N GLU A 3 -14.93 15.42 5.95
CA GLU A 3 -13.93 16.05 5.08
C GLU A 3 -12.88 15.00 4.68
N ILE A 4 -12.55 14.93 3.39
CA ILE A 4 -11.52 14.01 2.90
C ILE A 4 -10.14 14.60 3.22
N LYS A 5 -9.49 14.10 4.28
CA LYS A 5 -8.16 14.56 4.70
C LYS A 5 -7.02 14.03 3.83
N GLY A 6 -7.24 12.94 3.10
CA GLY A 6 -6.29 12.43 2.12
C GLY A 6 -6.52 10.97 1.76
N THR A 7 -5.66 10.45 0.88
CA THR A 7 -5.69 9.05 0.41
C THR A 7 -4.28 8.46 0.41
N ILE A 8 -4.17 7.14 0.57
CA ILE A 8 -2.91 6.41 0.50
C ILE A 8 -3.04 5.29 -0.52
N SER A 9 -2.13 5.22 -1.49
CA SER A 9 -2.09 4.13 -2.48
C SER A 9 -1.17 3.01 -2.00
N SER A 10 -1.66 1.76 -2.07
CA SER A 10 -0.92 0.58 -1.57
C SER A 10 0.19 0.10 -2.50
N HIS A 11 0.04 0.30 -3.81
CA HIS A 11 1.02 -0.01 -4.85
C HIS A 11 0.69 0.74 -6.14
N PHE A 12 1.57 0.70 -7.15
CA PHE A 12 1.48 1.55 -8.35
C PHE A 12 0.42 1.15 -9.40
N HIS A 13 -0.21 -0.02 -9.30
CA HIS A 13 -1.24 -0.41 -10.26
C HIS A 13 -2.51 0.44 -10.13
N SER A 14 -3.31 0.48 -11.21
CA SER A 14 -4.43 1.43 -11.37
C SER A 14 -5.61 1.16 -10.45
N ASP A 15 -5.78 -0.07 -9.97
CA ASP A 15 -6.76 -0.42 -8.94
C ASP A 15 -6.50 0.31 -7.61
N SER A 16 -5.25 0.68 -7.33
CA SER A 16 -4.88 1.53 -6.18
C SER A 16 -4.69 3.01 -6.52
N THR A 17 -4.29 3.34 -7.75
CA THR A 17 -3.80 4.69 -8.11
C THR A 17 -4.65 5.43 -9.14
N GLY A 18 -5.67 4.78 -9.72
CA GLY A 18 -6.47 5.35 -10.82
C GLY A 18 -7.18 6.67 -10.48
N GLY A 19 -7.42 6.94 -9.20
CA GLY A 19 -8.03 8.19 -8.72
C GLY A 19 -7.05 9.33 -8.42
N ILE A 20 -5.73 9.12 -8.44
CA ILE A 20 -4.74 10.11 -7.98
C ILE A 20 -4.86 11.43 -8.76
N GLU A 21 -4.95 11.36 -10.09
CA GLU A 21 -5.02 12.55 -10.95
C GLU A 21 -6.23 13.42 -10.59
N TRP A 22 -7.40 12.80 -10.47
CA TRP A 22 -8.62 13.50 -10.09
C TRP A 22 -8.51 14.10 -8.68
N LEU A 23 -8.04 13.33 -7.69
CA LEU A 23 -7.88 13.81 -6.31
C LEU A 23 -6.91 15.01 -6.24
N ASN A 24 -5.81 14.94 -6.99
CA ASN A 24 -4.85 16.04 -7.11
C ASN A 24 -5.51 17.30 -7.71
N SER A 25 -6.36 17.15 -8.73
CA SER A 25 -7.11 18.28 -9.34
C SER A 25 -8.05 18.96 -8.33
N GLN A 26 -8.55 18.21 -7.35
CA GLN A 26 -9.40 18.71 -6.27
C GLN A 26 -8.60 19.23 -5.06
N SER A 27 -7.26 19.32 -5.18
CA SER A 27 -6.36 19.68 -4.09
C SER A 27 -6.46 18.78 -2.84
N ILE A 28 -6.96 17.55 -3.01
CA ILE A 28 -7.01 16.55 -1.93
C ILE A 28 -5.62 15.91 -1.78
N PRO A 29 -5.07 15.81 -0.55
CA PRO A 29 -3.79 15.16 -0.33
C PRO A 29 -3.77 13.69 -0.77
N THR A 30 -2.81 13.32 -1.63
CA THR A 30 -2.56 11.95 -2.07
C THR A 30 -1.18 11.52 -1.59
N TYR A 31 -1.10 10.33 -1.01
CA TYR A 31 0.12 9.75 -0.44
C TYR A 31 0.46 8.44 -1.15
N ALA A 32 1.76 8.19 -1.36
CA ALA A 32 2.30 6.91 -1.84
C ALA A 32 3.72 6.72 -1.31
N SER A 33 4.30 5.51 -1.36
CA SER A 33 5.73 5.38 -1.10
C SER A 33 6.55 6.08 -2.19
N GLU A 34 7.80 6.44 -1.88
CA GLU A 34 8.76 6.91 -2.89
C GLU A 34 8.86 5.92 -4.07
N LEU A 35 8.96 4.62 -3.78
CA LEU A 35 9.05 3.58 -4.81
C LEU A 35 7.76 3.48 -5.65
N THR A 36 6.59 3.62 -5.04
CA THR A 36 5.32 3.68 -5.77
C THR A 36 5.29 4.88 -6.71
N ASN A 37 5.72 6.05 -6.24
CA ASN A 37 5.78 7.25 -7.06
C ASN A 37 6.81 7.13 -8.20
N GLU A 38 7.94 6.47 -7.98
CA GLU A 38 8.91 6.16 -9.03
C GLU A 38 8.32 5.23 -10.11
N LEU A 39 7.61 4.18 -9.71
CA LEU A 39 6.95 3.25 -10.63
C LEU A 39 5.79 3.93 -11.39
N LEU A 40 5.01 4.80 -10.74
CA LEU A 40 4.01 5.63 -11.40
C LEU A 40 4.64 6.50 -12.48
N LYS A 41 5.71 7.23 -12.15
CA LYS A 41 6.46 8.05 -13.13
C LYS A 41 7.00 7.21 -14.29
N LYS A 42 7.59 6.04 -14.00
CA LYS A 42 8.10 5.12 -15.02
C LYS A 42 6.99 4.60 -15.95
N SER A 43 5.79 4.43 -15.42
CA SER A 43 4.60 4.00 -16.17
C SER A 43 3.85 5.15 -16.86
N GLY A 44 4.37 6.39 -16.81
CA GLY A 44 3.72 7.56 -17.41
C GLY A 44 2.44 8.02 -16.69
N LYS A 45 2.26 7.65 -15.42
CA LYS A 45 1.08 7.99 -14.61
C LYS A 45 1.36 9.18 -13.69
N VAL A 46 0.29 9.89 -13.32
CA VAL A 46 0.33 10.97 -12.33
C VAL A 46 0.76 10.41 -10.98
N GLN A 47 1.74 11.07 -10.35
CA GLN A 47 2.27 10.71 -9.04
C GLN A 47 1.37 11.23 -7.91
N ALA A 48 1.41 10.57 -6.76
CA ALA A 48 0.87 11.13 -5.53
C ALA A 48 1.66 12.39 -5.12
N LYS A 49 0.97 13.37 -4.55
CA LYS A 49 1.54 14.67 -4.18
C LYS A 49 2.54 14.57 -3.04
N TYR A 50 2.33 13.64 -2.12
CA TYR A 50 3.18 13.40 -0.96
C TYR A 50 3.76 11.99 -1.02
N SER A 51 5.05 11.87 -0.71
CA SER A 51 5.73 10.58 -0.60
C SER A 51 6.35 10.38 0.77
N PHE A 52 6.60 9.12 1.09
CA PHE A 52 7.37 8.71 2.27
C PHE A 52 8.29 7.54 1.92
N SER A 53 9.33 7.38 2.73
CA SER A 53 10.29 6.29 2.67
C SER A 53 10.38 5.55 4.00
N GLY A 54 11.09 4.43 4.01
CA GLY A 54 11.27 3.58 5.18
C GLY A 54 10.26 2.43 5.26
N VAL A 55 10.41 1.63 6.31
CA VAL A 55 9.67 0.37 6.48
C VAL A 55 8.29 0.59 7.13
N SER A 56 8.15 1.64 7.94
CA SER A 56 6.90 2.00 8.61
C SER A 56 6.70 3.51 8.55
N TYR A 57 5.46 3.92 8.33
CA TYR A 57 5.05 5.32 8.25
C TYR A 57 3.67 5.50 8.89
N TRP A 58 3.54 6.49 9.76
CA TRP A 58 2.24 6.85 10.33
C TRP A 58 1.57 7.90 9.46
N LEU A 59 0.58 7.48 8.67
CA LEU A 59 -0.28 8.43 7.95
C LEU A 59 -1.11 9.25 8.96
N VAL A 60 -1.59 8.59 10.00
CA VAL A 60 -2.20 9.24 11.17
C VAL A 60 -1.61 8.59 12.41
N LYS A 61 -0.85 9.36 13.20
CA LYS A 61 -0.15 8.88 14.39
C LYS A 61 -1.08 8.06 15.29
N ASN A 62 -0.66 6.85 15.63
CA ASN A 62 -1.37 5.86 16.46
C ASN A 62 -2.69 5.32 15.89
N LYS A 63 -3.10 5.69 14.67
CA LYS A 63 -4.39 5.29 14.08
C LYS A 63 -4.28 4.59 12.73
N ILE A 64 -3.38 5.05 11.87
CA ILE A 64 -3.19 4.51 10.52
C ILE A 64 -1.70 4.37 10.28
N GLU A 65 -1.19 3.14 10.41
CA GLU A 65 0.18 2.77 10.07
C GLU A 65 0.21 2.21 8.65
N VAL A 66 1.22 2.59 7.87
CA VAL A 66 1.56 1.98 6.60
C VAL A 66 2.85 1.20 6.79
N PHE A 67 2.89 -0.04 6.31
CA PHE A 67 4.03 -0.93 6.49
C PHE A 67 4.46 -1.56 5.17
N TYR A 68 5.77 -1.60 4.96
CA TYR A 68 6.39 -2.26 3.82
C TYR A 68 6.98 -3.61 4.25
N PRO A 69 6.34 -4.75 3.91
CA PRO A 69 6.85 -6.07 4.26
C PRO A 69 8.04 -6.52 3.39
N GLY A 70 8.34 -5.80 2.31
CA GLY A 70 9.24 -6.21 1.25
C GLY A 70 8.49 -6.54 -0.07
N PRO A 71 9.23 -6.81 -1.16
CA PRO A 71 8.64 -7.09 -2.47
C PRO A 71 7.74 -8.33 -2.44
N GLY A 72 6.70 -8.33 -3.27
CA GLY A 72 5.77 -9.45 -3.41
C GLY A 72 4.97 -9.35 -4.70
N HIS A 73 3.71 -8.91 -4.60
CA HIS A 73 2.86 -8.67 -5.76
C HIS A 73 3.47 -7.64 -6.72
N THR A 74 4.10 -6.62 -6.15
CA THR A 74 4.93 -5.64 -6.85
C THR A 74 6.18 -5.36 -6.01
N GLN A 75 7.11 -4.58 -6.55
CA GLN A 75 8.29 -4.15 -5.77
C GLN A 75 7.92 -3.16 -4.65
N ASP A 76 6.79 -2.46 -4.77
CA ASP A 76 6.40 -1.34 -3.92
C ASP A 76 5.19 -1.59 -3.02
N ASN A 77 4.67 -2.83 -2.99
CA ASN A 77 3.45 -3.13 -2.24
C ASN A 77 3.54 -2.78 -0.75
N LEU A 78 2.52 -2.11 -0.24
CA LEU A 78 2.35 -1.75 1.16
C LEU A 78 1.11 -2.43 1.73
N VAL A 79 1.09 -2.55 3.05
CA VAL A 79 -0.12 -2.86 3.82
C VAL A 79 -0.47 -1.68 4.72
N VAL A 80 -1.74 -1.57 5.09
CA VAL A 80 -2.23 -0.55 6.04
C VAL A 80 -2.80 -1.22 7.27
N TRP A 81 -2.34 -0.79 8.44
CA TRP A 81 -2.71 -1.32 9.74
C TRP A 81 -3.49 -0.30 10.57
N LEU A 82 -4.62 -0.75 11.12
CA LEU A 82 -5.47 0.01 12.04
C LEU A 82 -5.36 -0.61 13.44
N PRO A 83 -4.48 -0.11 14.32
CA PRO A 83 -4.18 -0.75 15.60
C PRO A 83 -5.39 -0.82 16.55
N GLU A 84 -6.24 0.21 16.58
CA GLU A 84 -7.40 0.25 17.50
C GLU A 84 -8.42 -0.86 17.20
N SER A 85 -8.62 -1.18 15.92
CA SER A 85 -9.58 -2.20 15.46
C SER A 85 -8.93 -3.55 15.15
N GLU A 86 -7.61 -3.63 15.19
CA GLU A 86 -6.81 -4.78 14.76
C GLU A 86 -7.11 -5.23 13.32
N ILE A 87 -7.31 -4.28 12.40
CA ILE A 87 -7.62 -4.54 10.99
C ILE A 87 -6.38 -4.32 10.13
N LEU A 88 -6.06 -5.30 9.30
CA LEU A 88 -5.01 -5.21 8.28
C LEU A 88 -5.65 -5.14 6.88
N PHE A 89 -5.45 -4.02 6.19
CA PHE A 89 -5.66 -3.95 4.75
C PHE A 89 -4.39 -4.44 4.06
N GLY A 90 -4.47 -5.63 3.47
CA GLY A 90 -3.36 -6.30 2.79
C GLY A 90 -3.23 -5.96 1.31
N GLY A 91 -4.30 -5.41 0.70
CA GLY A 91 -4.35 -5.13 -0.72
C GLY A 91 -3.97 -6.34 -1.57
N CYS A 92 -3.41 -6.08 -2.76
CA CYS A 92 -2.99 -7.13 -3.69
C CYS A 92 -1.81 -8.00 -3.20
N PHE A 93 -1.15 -7.66 -2.09
CA PHE A 93 -0.12 -8.52 -1.50
C PHE A 93 -0.72 -9.80 -0.88
N ILE A 94 -1.93 -9.73 -0.33
CA ILE A 94 -2.61 -10.89 0.25
C ILE A 94 -3.41 -11.60 -0.84
N LYS A 95 -3.03 -12.85 -1.11
CA LYS A 95 -3.60 -13.67 -2.19
C LYS A 95 -3.82 -15.12 -1.72
N PRO A 96 -4.89 -15.41 -0.97
CA PRO A 96 -5.07 -16.71 -0.29
C PRO A 96 -5.38 -17.88 -1.24
N HIS A 97 -5.95 -17.62 -2.42
CA HIS A 97 -6.44 -18.64 -3.34
C HIS A 97 -5.68 -18.70 -4.67
N GLY A 98 -4.62 -17.91 -4.81
CA GLY A 98 -3.82 -17.82 -6.04
C GLY A 98 -3.22 -16.44 -6.21
N LEU A 99 -1.97 -16.36 -6.64
CA LEU A 99 -1.16 -15.12 -6.66
C LEU A 99 -1.65 -14.09 -7.70
N GLY A 100 -2.51 -14.49 -8.64
CA GLY A 100 -3.02 -13.61 -9.68
C GLY A 100 -1.95 -13.31 -10.74
N ASN A 101 -1.94 -12.07 -11.25
CA ASN A 101 -0.97 -11.62 -12.25
C ASN A 101 0.42 -11.45 -11.61
N LEU A 102 1.43 -12.03 -12.26
CA LEU A 102 2.83 -12.07 -11.79
C LEU A 102 3.76 -11.14 -12.58
N GLY A 103 3.25 -10.35 -13.52
CA GLY A 103 4.08 -9.54 -14.45
C GLY A 103 5.07 -8.59 -13.77
N ASP A 104 4.69 -8.02 -12.62
CA ASP A 104 5.52 -7.12 -11.81
C ASP A 104 5.95 -7.73 -10.46
N ALA A 105 5.65 -9.02 -10.26
CA ALA A 105 5.85 -9.69 -8.99
C ALA A 105 7.32 -10.07 -8.75
N ASN A 106 7.71 -10.12 -7.48
CA ASN A 106 8.99 -10.65 -7.03
C ASN A 106 8.79 -11.99 -6.33
N LEU A 107 8.74 -13.08 -7.11
CA LEU A 107 8.45 -14.42 -6.59
C LEU A 107 9.52 -14.95 -5.64
N GLU A 108 10.77 -14.53 -5.79
CA GLU A 108 11.86 -14.94 -4.89
C GLU A 108 11.73 -14.29 -3.51
N ALA A 109 11.36 -13.00 -3.47
CA ALA A 109 11.21 -12.26 -2.23
C ALA A 109 9.86 -12.50 -1.53
N TRP A 110 8.78 -12.75 -2.28
CA TRP A 110 7.41 -12.80 -1.75
C TRP A 110 7.25 -13.74 -0.54
N PRO A 111 7.80 -14.98 -0.53
CA PRO A 111 7.68 -15.86 0.63
C PRO A 111 8.31 -15.27 1.90
N LYS A 112 9.44 -14.56 1.77
CA LYS A 112 10.11 -13.90 2.89
C LYS A 112 9.30 -12.70 3.38
N SER A 113 8.81 -11.86 2.46
CA SER A 113 7.95 -10.72 2.78
C SER A 113 6.66 -11.17 3.47
N ALA A 114 6.05 -12.27 3.03
CA ALA A 114 4.84 -12.83 3.64
C ALA A 114 5.10 -13.30 5.08
N LYS A 115 6.25 -13.96 5.33
CA LYS A 115 6.66 -14.36 6.70
C LYS A 115 6.86 -13.15 7.61
N ILE A 116 7.48 -12.07 7.11
CA ILE A 116 7.64 -10.81 7.85
C ILE A 116 6.27 -10.24 8.23
N LEU A 117 5.36 -10.17 7.26
CA LEU A 117 4.00 -9.66 7.47
C LEU A 117 3.23 -10.50 8.51
N MET A 118 3.25 -11.81 8.39
CA MET A 118 2.62 -12.74 9.34
C MET A 118 3.23 -12.62 10.74
N SER A 119 4.54 -12.46 10.85
CA SER A 119 5.20 -12.29 12.15
C SER A 119 4.79 -10.98 12.83
N LYS A 120 4.57 -9.91 12.06
CA LYS A 120 4.21 -8.59 12.61
C LYS A 120 2.72 -8.48 12.94
N TYR A 121 1.85 -8.96 12.06
CA TYR A 121 0.39 -8.77 12.16
C TYR A 121 -0.40 -10.08 12.26
N GLY A 122 0.23 -11.18 12.70
CA GLY A 122 -0.41 -12.48 12.86
C GLY A 122 -1.56 -12.53 13.88
N LYS A 123 -1.77 -11.44 14.63
CA LYS A 123 -2.89 -11.26 15.58
C LYS A 123 -4.02 -10.39 15.02
N ALA A 124 -3.99 -10.02 13.73
CA ALA A 124 -5.06 -9.23 13.13
C ALA A 124 -6.41 -9.94 13.30
N LYS A 125 -7.43 -9.18 13.75
CA LYS A 125 -8.81 -9.67 13.85
C LYS A 125 -9.45 -9.84 12.47
N LEU A 126 -9.09 -8.97 11.54
CA LEU A 126 -9.59 -8.96 10.18
C LEU A 126 -8.46 -8.65 9.21
N VAL A 127 -8.41 -9.40 8.11
CA VAL A 127 -7.54 -9.12 6.96
C VAL A 127 -8.44 -8.85 5.75
N VAL A 128 -8.23 -7.71 5.10
CA VAL A 128 -8.92 -7.31 3.86
C VAL A 128 -7.96 -7.45 2.69
N SER A 129 -8.31 -8.28 1.71
CA SER A 129 -7.48 -8.64 0.54
C SER A 129 -8.23 -8.51 -0.77
#